data_AF-A0A955Q5U4-F1
#
_entry.id   AF-A0A955Q5U4-F1
#
_cell.length_a   1.000
_cell.length_b   1.000
_cell.length_c   1.000
_cell.angle_alpha   90.00
_cell.angle_beta   90.00
_cell.angle_gamma   90.00
#
_symmetry.space_group_name_H-M   'P 1'
#
loop_
_entity.id
_entity.type
_entity.pdbx_description
1 polymer ?
#
loop_
_entity_poly.entity_id
_entity_poly.type
_entity_poly.pdbx_seq_one_letter_code
_entity_poly.pdbx_strand_id
1 'polypeptide(L)' 'MDADTCLIGGCTEPLYAPAGTQSLCKEHFLQFVTWRRKKGGLGMFKKYCALNMEERDVIVEEWAKTTFSTSAS' A
#
# COMPACT_ATOMS: atom_id res chain seq x y z
N MET A 1 22.17 7.50 -3.83
CA MET A 1 21.20 7.61 -2.72
C MET A 1 19.86 7.80 -3.38
N ASP A 2 19.41 6.70 -3.93
CA ASP A 2 18.20 6.54 -4.69
C ASP A 2 17.07 7.06 -3.83
N ALA A 3 16.45 8.16 -4.27
CA ALA A 3 15.32 8.74 -3.59
C ALA A 3 14.25 7.66 -3.58
N ASP A 4 14.10 7.01 -2.45
CA ASP A 4 13.09 6.00 -2.22
C ASP A 4 11.75 6.76 -2.41
N THR A 5 11.13 6.57 -3.57
CA THR A 5 9.91 7.27 -3.98
C THR A 5 8.70 6.42 -3.62
N CYS A 6 7.56 7.06 -3.40
CA CYS A 6 6.32 6.32 -3.18
C CYS A 6 6.01 5.40 -4.38
N LEU A 7 5.56 4.18 -4.09
CA LEU A 7 5.11 3.17 -5.04
C LEU A 7 4.08 3.71 -6.05
N ILE A 8 3.27 4.68 -5.61
CA ILE A 8 2.27 5.31 -6.47
C ILE A 8 2.99 6.29 -7.40
N GLY A 9 3.08 5.93 -8.68
CA GLY A 9 3.74 6.74 -9.70
C GLY A 9 3.19 8.17 -9.76
N GLY A 10 4.09 9.16 -9.79
CA GLY A 10 3.74 10.59 -9.77
C GLY A 10 3.59 11.18 -8.36
N CYS A 11 3.72 10.39 -7.30
CA CYS A 11 3.74 10.90 -5.94
C CYS A 11 5.12 11.47 -5.57
N THR A 12 5.15 12.75 -5.20
CA THR A 12 6.36 13.47 -4.76
C THR A 12 6.45 13.62 -3.24
N GLU A 13 5.48 13.06 -2.51
CA GLU A 13 5.41 13.16 -1.07
C GLU A 13 6.53 12.35 -0.39
N PRO A 14 7.02 12.82 0.76
CA PRO A 14 8.06 12.10 1.50
C PRO A 14 7.56 10.72 1.92
N LEU A 15 8.45 9.74 1.83
CA LEU A 15 8.14 8.41 2.30
C LEU A 15 7.84 8.40 3.78
N TYR A 16 6.78 7.66 4.08
CA TYR A 16 6.49 7.18 5.40
C TYR A 16 7.01 5.75 5.40
N ALA A 17 8.02 5.45 6.21
CA ALA A 17 8.65 4.13 6.23
C ALA A 17 8.14 3.26 7.41
N PRO A 18 6.86 2.80 7.42
CA PRO A 18 6.43 1.85 8.41
C PRO A 18 6.89 0.44 8.01
N ALA A 19 7.45 -0.29 8.96
CA ALA A 19 7.89 -1.66 8.74
C ALA A 19 6.75 -2.54 8.18
N GLY A 20 7.00 -3.22 7.06
CA GLY A 20 6.07 -4.19 6.48
C GLY A 20 5.03 -3.63 5.50
N THR A 21 5.23 -2.44 4.95
CA THR A 21 4.66 -2.01 3.66
C THR A 21 5.78 -1.60 2.71
N GLN A 22 5.52 -1.68 1.40
CA GLN A 22 6.37 -1.04 0.39
C GLN A 22 6.57 0.45 0.68
N SER A 23 7.48 1.07 -0.05
CA SER A 23 7.75 2.51 -0.03
C SER A 23 6.48 3.31 -0.33
N LEU A 24 5.75 3.73 0.71
CA LEU A 24 4.52 4.53 0.59
C LEU A 24 4.69 5.86 1.31
N CYS A 25 4.12 6.94 0.79
CA CYS A 25 3.98 8.16 1.56
C CYS A 25 2.87 7.99 2.62
N LYS A 26 2.82 8.90 3.60
CA LYS A 26 1.85 8.83 4.71
C LYS A 26 0.40 8.80 4.20
N GLU A 27 0.10 9.60 3.18
CA GLU A 27 -1.23 9.67 2.60
C GLU A 27 -1.65 8.36 1.94
N HIS A 28 -0.79 7.82 1.07
CA HIS A 28 -1.03 6.55 0.39
C HIS A 28 -1.10 5.37 1.37
N PHE A 29 -0.31 5.40 2.44
CA PHE A 29 -0.44 4.42 3.52
C PHE A 29 -1.82 4.47 4.20
N LEU A 30 -2.36 5.66 4.47
CA LEU A 30 -3.70 5.81 5.05
C LEU A 30 -4.80 5.34 4.09
N GLN A 31 -4.66 5.62 2.80
CA GLN A 31 -5.57 5.11 1.77
C GLN A 31 -5.52 3.59 1.69
N PHE A 32 -4.33 2.99 1.72
CA PHE A 32 -4.13 1.54 1.76
C PHE A 32 -4.80 0.91 2.99
N VAL A 33 -4.57 1.46 4.20
CA VAL A 33 -5.19 0.97 5.44
C VAL A 33 -6.72 1.05 5.34
N THR A 34 -7.25 2.13 4.76
CA THR A 34 -8.69 2.33 4.56
C THR A 34 -9.27 1.30 3.59
N TRP A 35 -8.65 1.10 2.43
CA TRP A 35 -9.06 0.10 1.46
C TRP A 35 -9.01 -1.32 2.04
N ARG A 36 -7.93 -1.67 2.75
CA ARG A 36 -7.78 -2.99 3.40
C ARG A 36 -8.87 -3.23 4.45
N ARG A 37 -9.20 -2.20 5.24
CA ARG A 37 -10.32 -2.27 6.21
C ARG A 37 -11.66 -2.49 5.51
N LYS A 38 -11.89 -1.87 4.35
CA LYS A 38 -13.10 -2.10 3.54
C LYS A 38 -13.15 -3.51 2.93
N LYS A 39 -12.02 -4.04 2.46
CA LYS A 39 -11.92 -5.36 1.80
C LYS A 39 -12.24 -6.55 2.71
N GLY A 40 -11.88 -6.49 4.00
CA GLY A 40 -12.13 -7.62 4.90
C GLY A 40 -12.16 -7.30 6.39
N GLY A 41 -12.41 -6.04 6.75
CA GLY A 41 -12.61 -5.62 8.13
C GLY A 41 -11.45 -5.96 9.07
N LEU A 42 -11.79 -6.29 10.32
CA LEU A 42 -10.83 -6.69 11.37
C LEU A 42 -10.16 -8.05 11.07
N GLY A 43 -10.82 -8.95 10.34
CA GLY A 43 -10.27 -10.25 9.97
C GLY A 43 -9.06 -10.11 9.05
N MET A 44 -9.14 -9.21 8.07
CA MET A 44 -8.03 -8.91 7.16
C MET A 44 -6.86 -8.22 7.88
N PHE A 45 -7.12 -7.39 8.89
CA PHE A 45 -6.06 -6.77 9.70
C PHE A 45 -5.22 -7.83 10.44
N LYS A 46 -5.88 -8.75 11.14
CA LYS A 46 -5.18 -9.83 11.87
C LYS A 46 -4.42 -10.75 10.92
N LYS A 47 -5.05 -11.13 9.80
CA LYS A 47 -4.41 -11.93 8.76
C LYS A 47 -3.19 -11.23 8.18
N TYR A 48 -3.31 -9.96 7.78
CA TYR A 48 -2.21 -9.17 7.22
C TYR A 48 -1.01 -9.05 8.17
N CYS A 49 -1.25 -8.92 9.48
CA CYS A 49 -0.17 -8.86 10.47
C CYS A 49 0.59 -10.20 10.60
N ALA A 50 -0.05 -11.32 10.27
CA ALA A 50 0.55 -12.65 10.27
C ALA A 50 1.21 -13.04 8.93
N LEU A 51 1.01 -12.24 7.87
CA LEU A 51 1.63 -12.46 6.57
C LEU A 51 3.09 -12.01 6.57
N ASN A 52 3.90 -12.67 5.73
CA ASN A 52 5.29 -12.29 5.47
C ASN A 52 5.38 -11.03 4.58
N MET A 53 6.57 -10.44 4.46
CA MET A 53 6.77 -9.22 3.67
C MET A 53 6.33 -9.39 2.21
N GLU A 54 6.66 -10.53 1.59
CA GLU A 54 6.28 -10.83 0.20
C GLU A 54 4.75 -10.92 0.01
N GLU A 55 4.06 -11.58 0.94
CA GLU A 55 2.59 -11.71 0.89
C GLU A 55 1.90 -10.35 1.11
N ARG A 56 2.51 -9.48 1.92
CA ARG A 56 2.03 -8.11 2.12
C ARG A 56 2.23 -7.27 0.86
N ASP A 57 3.36 -7.44 0.19
CA ASP A 57 3.71 -6.75 -1.06
C ASP A 57 2.63 -6.94 -2.12
N VAL A 58 2.22 -8.20 -2.35
CA VAL A 58 1.14 -8.55 -3.29
C VAL A 58 -0.17 -7.83 -2.96
N ILE A 59 -0.50 -7.66 -1.68
CA ILE A 59 -1.74 -6.96 -1.27
C ILE A 59 -1.63 -5.46 -1.50
N VAL A 60 -0.45 -4.87 -1.27
CA VAL A 60 -0.19 -3.46 -1.55
C VAL A 60 -0.23 -3.19 -3.06
N GLU A 61 0.36 -4.07 -3.87
CA GLU A 61 0.26 -4.01 -5.33
C GLU A 61 -1.19 -4.11 -5.82
N GLU A 62 -1.96 -5.07 -5.30
CA GLU A 62 -3.36 -5.26 -5.68
C GLU A 62 -4.20 -4.03 -5.34
N TRP A 63 -3.94 -3.42 -4.18
CA TRP A 63 -4.52 -2.14 -3.79
C TRP A 63 -4.13 -1.02 -4.75
N ALA A 64 -2.85 -0.91 -5.08
CA ALA A 64 -2.34 0.13 -5.96
C ALA A 64 -2.97 0.02 -7.36
N LYS A 65 -3.06 -1.19 -7.90
CA LYS A 65 -3.78 -1.49 -9.14
C LYS A 65 -5.27 -1.14 -9.00
N THR A 66 -5.95 -1.55 -7.94
CA THR A 66 -7.38 -1.26 -7.78
C THR A 66 -7.71 0.23 -7.62
N THR A 67 -6.83 0.98 -6.97
CA THR A 67 -7.08 2.38 -6.57
C THR A 67 -6.53 3.39 -7.56
N PHE A 68 -5.39 3.07 -8.21
CA PHE A 68 -4.68 3.97 -9.12
C PHE A 68 -4.50 3.39 -10.52
N SER A 69 -5.11 2.26 -10.86
CA SER A 69 -5.26 1.86 -12.27
C SER A 69 -6.14 2.90 -12.95
N THR A 70 -5.47 3.91 -13.50
CA THR A 70 -6.02 4.77 -14.53
C THR A 70 -6.54 3.86 -15.63
N SER A 71 -7.85 3.97 -15.87
CA SER A 71 -8.51 3.52 -17.08
C SER A 71 -7.72 4.06 -18.27
N ALA A 72 -6.97 3.21 -18.95
CA ALA A 72 -6.70 3.47 -20.36
C ALA A 72 -8.03 3.22 -21.08
N SER A 73 -8.75 4.30 -21.34
CA SER A 73 -9.89 4.34 -22.27
C SER A 73 -9.67 5.49 -23.23
#